data_AF-A0A8T5I360-F1
#
_entry.id   AF-A0A8T5I360-F1
#
_cell.length_a   1.000
_cell.length_b   1.000
_cell.length_c   1.000
_cell.angle_alpha   90.00
_cell.angle_beta   90.00
_cell.angle_gamma   90.00
#
_symmetry.space_group_name_H-M   'P 1'
#
loop_
_entity.id
_entity.type
_entity.pdbx_description
1 polymer ?
#
loop_
_entity_poly.entity_id
_entity_poly.type
_entity_poly.pdbx_seq_one_letter_code
_entity_poly.pdbx_strand_id
1 'polypeptide(L)'
;MWKKNSSLTRGDIKKIPKSFDVVGDIIIFSEFPEYLEKKEKLVGRYLINMFKNIKTVTKKTKFYSGKYRTPKLKVLAGDKSKETVHKENGVLLKVNPEKAYFSPRQGSERLRVAKLIKKGESVLTMFSGIAPFPLTISRHSEAKEIYGVEINPKAHDYAEENIKLNKIKNIKLFKGDVAKVLPTINKKFDRILMPLPKSSEEFLDLALSKLKLNGTIYLYLFEKEENLSELKKKYSKKFKINSIKAGSPSPGTYRYCLEMKKL
;
A
#
# COMPACT_ATOMS: atom_id res chain seq x y z
N MET A 1 -12.65 -41.44 27.99
CA MET A 1 -11.27 -40.89 28.01
C MET A 1 -11.16 -39.70 27.05
N TRP A 2 -11.42 -38.47 27.52
CA TRP A 2 -11.18 -37.24 26.75
C TRP A 2 -9.72 -36.81 26.90
N LYS A 3 -8.94 -36.86 25.82
CA LYS A 3 -7.53 -36.45 25.85
C LYS A 3 -7.40 -34.92 25.83
N LYS A 4 -6.83 -34.38 26.91
CA LYS A 4 -6.22 -33.04 27.08
C LYS A 4 -5.54 -32.55 25.79
N ASN A 5 -6.14 -31.62 25.04
CA ASN A 5 -5.44 -30.76 24.06
C ASN A 5 -6.30 -29.59 23.53
N SER A 6 -7.11 -28.96 24.39
CA SER A 6 -8.06 -27.91 23.98
C SER A 6 -7.58 -26.46 24.21
N SER A 7 -6.39 -26.24 24.78
CA SER A 7 -5.90 -24.90 25.13
C SER A 7 -4.43 -24.69 24.72
N LEU A 8 -4.08 -23.44 24.39
CA LEU A 8 -2.68 -23.05 24.22
C LEU A 8 -1.96 -23.07 25.58
N THR A 9 -0.75 -23.62 25.62
CA THR A 9 0.12 -23.52 26.79
C THR A 9 0.72 -22.12 26.89
N ARG A 10 1.24 -21.73 28.06
CA ARG A 10 2.03 -20.49 28.20
C ARG A 10 3.22 -20.45 27.23
N GLY A 11 3.83 -21.61 26.96
CA GLY A 11 4.93 -21.75 26.00
C GLY A 11 4.49 -21.47 24.55
N ASP A 12 3.29 -21.94 24.17
CA ASP A 12 2.72 -21.64 22.84
C ASP A 12 2.43 -20.15 22.68
N ILE A 13 1.85 -19.52 23.71
CA ILE A 13 1.48 -18.09 23.67
C ILE A 13 2.72 -17.20 23.52
N LYS A 14 3.79 -17.47 24.27
CA LYS A 14 5.08 -16.73 24.17
C LYS A 14 5.69 -16.78 22.77
N LYS A 15 5.32 -17.80 22.01
CA LYS A 15 5.86 -18.16 20.71
C LYS A 15 5.00 -17.66 19.54
N ILE A 16 3.80 -17.14 19.80
CA ILE A 16 3.00 -16.48 18.75
C ILE A 16 3.79 -15.28 18.19
N PRO A 17 3.91 -15.13 16.86
CA PRO A 17 4.62 -13.99 16.28
C PRO A 17 4.02 -12.67 16.75
N LYS A 18 4.87 -11.76 17.23
CA LYS A 18 4.46 -10.40 17.62
C LYS A 18 4.32 -9.46 16.43
N SER A 19 4.92 -9.81 15.29
CA SER A 19 4.85 -9.04 14.06
C SER A 19 3.77 -9.61 13.14
N PHE A 20 2.70 -8.84 12.95
CA PHE A 20 1.64 -9.10 11.98
C PHE A 20 1.10 -7.77 11.44
N ASP A 21 0.45 -7.81 10.28
CA ASP A 21 -0.29 -6.67 9.77
C ASP A 21 -1.71 -6.69 10.31
N VAL A 22 -2.27 -5.51 10.58
CA VAL A 22 -3.68 -5.32 10.89
C VAL A 22 -4.30 -4.46 9.79
N VAL A 23 -5.25 -5.03 9.05
CA VAL A 23 -6.05 -4.32 8.04
C VAL A 23 -7.49 -4.36 8.51
N GLY A 24 -8.03 -3.20 8.87
CA GLY A 24 -9.35 -3.09 9.52
C GLY A 24 -9.46 -4.01 10.75
N ASP A 25 -10.37 -4.96 10.67
CA ASP A 25 -10.64 -6.00 11.69
C ASP A 25 -9.99 -7.36 11.36
N ILE A 26 -8.99 -7.39 10.46
CA ILE A 26 -8.29 -8.59 10.02
C ILE A 26 -6.81 -8.55 10.44
N ILE A 27 -6.37 -9.58 11.17
CA ILE A 27 -4.94 -9.87 11.39
C ILE A 27 -4.40 -10.69 10.22
N ILE A 28 -3.21 -10.33 9.73
CA ILE A 28 -2.50 -11.04 8.67
C ILE A 28 -1.07 -11.38 9.12
N PHE A 29 -0.82 -12.65 9.38
CA PHE A 29 0.53 -13.17 9.58
C PHE A 29 1.25 -13.31 8.24
N SER A 30 2.39 -12.61 8.09
CA SER A 30 3.25 -12.79 6.92
C SER A 30 4.00 -14.12 6.96
N GLU A 31 4.43 -14.53 8.15
CA GLU A 31 5.06 -15.81 8.44
C GLU A 31 4.35 -16.40 9.66
N PHE A 32 4.09 -17.71 9.63
CA PHE A 32 3.43 -18.43 10.72
C PHE A 32 4.30 -19.60 11.15
N PRO A 33 4.60 -19.78 12.46
CA PRO A 33 5.58 -20.77 12.87
C PRO A 33 5.10 -22.21 12.64
N GLU A 34 5.96 -23.05 12.07
CA GLU A 34 5.66 -24.45 11.76
C GLU A 34 5.17 -25.24 12.99
N TYR A 35 5.81 -25.05 14.15
CA TYR A 35 5.43 -25.73 15.38
C TYR A 35 4.05 -25.32 15.92
N LEU A 36 3.46 -24.20 15.45
CA LEU A 36 2.09 -23.79 15.78
C LEU A 36 1.06 -24.25 14.74
N GLU A 37 1.44 -24.90 13.64
CA GLU A 37 0.50 -25.22 12.57
C GLU A 37 -0.64 -26.12 13.02
N LYS A 38 -0.34 -27.15 13.82
CA LYS A 38 -1.35 -28.03 14.43
C LYS A 38 -2.28 -27.29 15.41
N LYS A 39 -1.88 -26.10 15.87
CA LYS A 39 -2.61 -25.24 16.81
C LYS A 39 -3.11 -23.95 16.16
N GLU A 40 -3.04 -23.81 14.83
CA GLU A 40 -3.32 -22.52 14.15
C GLU A 40 -4.73 -21.98 14.45
N LYS A 41 -5.73 -22.86 14.56
CA LYS A 41 -7.11 -22.49 14.92
C LYS A 41 -7.22 -21.99 16.36
N LEU A 42 -6.44 -22.58 17.29
CA LEU A 42 -6.40 -22.15 18.68
C LEU A 42 -5.71 -20.78 18.80
N VAL A 43 -4.63 -20.57 18.05
CA VAL A 43 -3.95 -19.26 17.94
C VAL A 43 -4.92 -18.19 17.43
N GLY A 44 -5.66 -18.47 16.34
CA GLY A 44 -6.64 -17.54 15.80
C GLY A 44 -7.72 -17.16 16.82
N ARG A 45 -8.32 -18.13 17.51
CA ARG A 45 -9.33 -17.87 18.55
C ARG A 45 -8.77 -17.08 19.73
N TYR A 46 -7.56 -17.41 20.17
CA TYR A 46 -6.87 -16.68 21.23
C TYR A 46 -6.70 -15.20 20.88
N LEU A 47 -6.28 -14.89 19.65
CA LEU A 47 -6.07 -13.51 19.20
C LEU A 47 -7.38 -12.73 19.05
N ILE A 48 -8.46 -13.35 18.55
CA ILE A 48 -9.79 -12.71 18.50
C ILE A 48 -10.29 -12.37 19.92
N ASN A 49 -10.11 -13.29 20.87
CA ASN A 49 -10.52 -13.06 22.26
C ASN A 49 -9.72 -11.93 22.92
N MET A 50 -8.43 -11.83 22.59
CA MET A 50 -7.50 -10.82 23.08
C MET A 50 -7.74 -9.44 22.46
N PHE A 51 -7.98 -9.35 21.15
CA PHE A 51 -8.17 -8.10 20.41
C PHE A 51 -9.63 -7.93 20.00
N LYS A 52 -10.42 -7.21 20.80
CA LYS A 52 -11.89 -7.07 20.62
C LYS A 52 -12.32 -6.45 19.28
N ASN A 53 -11.44 -5.69 18.63
CA ASN A 53 -11.68 -5.08 17.32
C ASN A 53 -11.32 -6.01 16.15
N ILE A 54 -10.77 -7.20 16.40
CA ILE A 54 -10.40 -8.17 15.38
C ILE A 54 -11.48 -9.23 15.26
N LYS A 55 -11.98 -9.42 14.04
CA LYS A 55 -12.98 -10.44 13.71
C LYS A 55 -12.39 -11.63 12.98
N THR A 56 -11.28 -11.43 12.26
CA THR A 56 -10.68 -12.50 11.45
C THR A 56 -9.18 -12.53 11.62
N VAL A 57 -8.63 -13.73 11.80
CA VAL A 57 -7.18 -13.95 11.87
C VAL A 57 -6.78 -14.81 10.68
N THR A 58 -5.77 -14.38 9.93
CA THR A 58 -5.31 -15.05 8.71
C THR A 58 -3.79 -15.23 8.70
N LYS A 59 -3.31 -16.18 7.89
CA LYS A 59 -1.90 -16.30 7.50
C LYS A 59 -1.75 -16.30 5.98
N LYS A 60 -0.64 -15.76 5.46
CA LYS A 60 -0.28 -15.89 4.05
C LYS A 60 0.10 -17.35 3.76
N THR A 61 -0.45 -17.93 2.70
CA THR A 61 -0.04 -19.25 2.18
C THR A 61 0.84 -19.13 0.94
N LYS A 62 0.84 -17.96 0.29
CA LYS A 62 1.77 -17.59 -0.78
C LYS A 62 2.12 -16.11 -0.62
N PHE A 63 3.39 -15.78 -0.82
CA PHE A 63 3.83 -14.39 -0.91
C PHE A 63 3.21 -13.69 -2.12
N TYR A 64 3.25 -12.35 -2.11
CA TYR A 64 2.75 -11.52 -3.20
C TYR A 64 3.36 -11.92 -4.55
N SER A 65 2.51 -12.40 -5.46
CA SER A 65 2.90 -12.94 -6.76
C SER A 65 1.98 -12.44 -7.87
N GLY A 66 2.38 -12.68 -9.13
CA GLY A 66 1.63 -12.29 -10.31
C GLY A 66 1.54 -10.78 -10.54
N LYS A 67 0.84 -10.41 -11.62
CA LYS A 67 0.67 -9.03 -12.11
C LYS A 67 0.09 -8.08 -11.06
N TYR A 68 -0.82 -8.56 -10.23
CA TYR A 68 -1.56 -7.73 -9.25
C TYR A 68 -0.99 -7.76 -7.84
N ARG A 69 0.08 -8.53 -7.60
CA ARG A 69 0.80 -8.60 -6.32
C ARG A 69 -0.15 -8.89 -5.15
N THR A 70 -1.08 -9.83 -5.30
CA THR A 70 -1.99 -10.24 -4.22
C THR A 70 -1.46 -11.49 -3.50
N PRO A 71 -1.67 -11.62 -2.18
CA PRO A 71 -1.37 -12.83 -1.43
C PRO A 71 -2.56 -13.80 -1.48
N LYS A 72 -2.32 -15.06 -1.11
CA LYS A 72 -3.38 -15.99 -0.74
C LYS A 72 -3.41 -16.11 0.77
N LEU A 73 -4.60 -15.99 1.37
CA LEU A 73 -4.81 -15.95 2.82
C LEU A 73 -5.63 -17.16 3.28
N LYS A 74 -5.12 -17.86 4.28
CA LYS A 74 -5.85 -18.89 5.01
C LYS A 74 -6.42 -18.29 6.30
N VAL A 75 -7.73 -18.44 6.49
CA VAL A 75 -8.38 -18.06 7.75
C VAL A 75 -8.02 -19.09 8.83
N LEU A 76 -7.49 -18.61 9.94
CA LEU A 76 -7.18 -19.40 11.12
C LEU A 76 -8.38 -19.45 12.07
N ALA A 77 -9.06 -18.32 12.25
CA ALA A 77 -10.30 -18.19 13.00
C ALA A 77 -11.08 -16.94 12.57
N GLY A 78 -12.37 -16.88 12.91
CA GLY A 78 -13.22 -15.72 12.66
C GLY A 78 -14.06 -15.81 11.40
N ASP A 79 -14.45 -14.65 10.87
CA ASP A 79 -15.31 -14.55 9.70
C ASP A 79 -14.61 -15.08 8.44
N LYS A 80 -15.36 -15.81 7.61
CA LYS A 80 -14.84 -16.31 6.32
C LYS A 80 -14.65 -15.21 5.29
N SER A 81 -15.40 -14.11 5.43
CA SER A 81 -15.19 -12.91 4.62
C SER A 81 -13.83 -12.31 4.97
N LYS A 82 -13.09 -11.93 3.93
CA LYS A 82 -11.82 -11.21 4.06
C LYS A 82 -11.94 -9.75 3.62
N GLU A 83 -13.18 -9.27 3.46
CA GLU A 83 -13.46 -7.87 3.19
C GLU A 83 -13.58 -7.11 4.50
N THR A 84 -12.94 -5.94 4.59
CA THR A 84 -12.91 -5.10 5.78
C THR A 84 -12.79 -3.63 5.39
N VAL A 85 -12.92 -2.74 6.38
CA VAL A 85 -12.66 -1.30 6.24
C VAL A 85 -11.52 -0.93 7.18
N HIS A 86 -10.40 -0.48 6.63
CA HIS A 86 -9.28 0.02 7.39
C HIS A 86 -9.36 1.55 7.52
N LYS A 87 -9.20 2.07 8.74
CA LYS A 87 -9.13 3.51 8.99
C LYS A 87 -7.67 3.94 9.09
N GLU A 88 -7.27 4.89 8.25
CA GLU A 88 -5.91 5.42 8.22
C GLU A 88 -5.96 6.91 7.88
N ASN A 89 -5.20 7.77 8.58
CA ASN A 89 -5.10 9.20 8.26
C ASN A 89 -6.47 9.90 8.06
N GLY A 90 -7.49 9.52 8.84
CA GLY A 90 -8.83 10.09 8.71
C GLY A 90 -9.64 9.63 7.48
N VAL A 91 -9.12 8.74 6.65
CA VAL A 91 -9.84 8.12 5.52
C VAL A 91 -10.22 6.68 5.84
N LEU A 92 -11.28 6.20 5.19
CA LEU A 92 -11.76 4.82 5.25
C LEU A 92 -11.36 4.08 3.97
N LEU A 93 -10.78 2.90 4.12
CA LEU A 93 -10.25 2.08 3.02
C LEU A 93 -10.86 0.69 3.09
N LYS A 94 -11.96 0.50 2.35
CA LYS A 94 -12.56 -0.81 2.11
C LYS A 94 -11.65 -1.62 1.18
N VAL A 95 -11.40 -2.87 1.57
CA VAL A 95 -10.52 -3.77 0.83
C VAL A 95 -10.77 -5.22 1.19
N ASN A 96 -10.57 -6.11 0.22
CA ASN A 96 -10.25 -7.51 0.46
C ASN A 96 -8.76 -7.75 0.15
N PRO A 97 -7.91 -8.05 1.16
CA PRO A 97 -6.46 -8.16 0.97
C PRO A 97 -6.01 -9.29 0.02
N GLU A 98 -6.85 -10.26 -0.33
CA GLU A 98 -6.55 -11.26 -1.39
C GLU A 98 -6.85 -10.75 -2.80
N LYS A 99 -7.70 -9.73 -2.94
CA LYS A 99 -8.16 -9.22 -4.25
C LYS A 99 -7.41 -7.96 -4.68
N ALA A 100 -6.91 -7.18 -3.73
CA ALA A 100 -6.17 -5.94 -4.00
C ALA A 100 -5.03 -5.76 -3.00
N TYR A 101 -3.88 -5.29 -3.48
CA TYR A 101 -2.74 -4.97 -2.64
C TYR A 101 -3.05 -3.75 -1.76
N PHE A 102 -2.81 -3.87 -0.45
CA PHE A 102 -2.81 -2.77 0.49
C PHE A 102 -1.77 -3.06 1.59
N SER A 103 -1.09 -2.01 2.05
CA SER A 103 -0.18 -2.11 3.19
C SER A 103 -0.46 -0.97 4.19
N PRO A 104 -0.82 -1.30 5.45
CA PRO A 104 -1.05 -0.30 6.49
C PRO A 104 0.26 0.35 6.96
N ARG A 105 1.42 -0.26 6.67
CA ARG A 105 2.75 0.26 7.05
C ARG A 105 3.17 1.51 6.28
N GLN A 106 2.39 1.92 5.30
CA GLN A 106 2.72 3.02 4.40
C GLN A 106 1.93 4.30 4.71
N GLY A 107 1.14 4.32 5.79
CA GLY A 107 0.29 5.45 6.14
C GLY A 107 1.06 6.74 6.45
N SER A 108 2.20 6.65 7.13
CA SER A 108 3.06 7.81 7.41
C SER A 108 3.57 8.47 6.13
N GLU A 109 4.00 7.67 5.15
CA GLU A 109 4.47 8.15 3.86
C GLU A 109 3.35 8.82 3.05
N ARG A 110 2.14 8.23 3.06
CA ARG A 110 0.97 8.85 2.42
C ARG A 110 0.64 10.21 3.01
N LEU A 111 0.64 10.33 4.33
CA LEU A 111 0.40 11.60 5.01
C LEU A 111 1.51 12.62 4.73
N ARG A 112 2.78 12.17 4.72
CA ARG A 112 3.93 13.02 4.41
C ARG A 112 3.81 13.64 3.03
N VAL A 113 3.55 12.83 2.00
CA VAL A 113 3.41 13.35 0.63
C VAL A 113 2.19 14.26 0.51
N ALA A 114 1.06 13.92 1.13
CA ALA A 114 -0.12 14.78 1.13
C ALA A 114 0.17 16.20 1.65
N LYS A 115 0.97 16.32 2.71
CA LYS A 115 1.39 17.62 3.28
C LYS A 115 2.33 18.44 2.39
N LEU A 116 2.94 17.83 1.37
CA LEU A 116 3.81 18.53 0.41
C LEU A 116 3.04 19.13 -0.78
N ILE A 117 1.78 18.74 -0.94
CA ILE A 117 0.92 19.20 -2.04
C ILE A 117 0.40 20.59 -1.71
N LYS A 118 0.62 21.54 -2.62
CA LYS A 118 0.20 22.93 -2.44
C LYS A 118 -1.22 23.14 -2.95
N LYS A 119 -1.85 24.20 -2.44
CA LYS A 119 -3.16 24.65 -2.89
C LYS A 119 -3.21 24.80 -4.42
N GLY A 120 -4.24 24.24 -5.03
CA GLY A 120 -4.47 24.34 -6.47
C GLY A 120 -3.65 23.37 -7.33
N GLU A 121 -2.73 22.58 -6.75
CA GLU A 121 -1.95 21.59 -7.50
C GLU A 121 -2.83 20.44 -8.01
N SER A 122 -2.48 19.95 -9.19
CA SER A 122 -3.02 18.73 -9.78
C SER A 122 -2.07 17.57 -9.58
N VAL A 123 -2.59 16.43 -9.14
CA VAL A 123 -1.77 15.27 -8.75
C VAL A 123 -2.15 14.04 -9.58
N LEU A 124 -1.15 13.26 -10.01
CA LEU A 124 -1.34 11.95 -10.64
C LEU A 124 -0.73 10.85 -9.76
N THR A 125 -1.47 9.77 -9.51
CA THR A 125 -0.95 8.52 -8.94
C THR A 125 -1.02 7.43 -9.99
N MET A 126 0.13 7.03 -10.54
CA MET A 126 0.19 6.08 -11.66
C MET A 126 -0.26 4.66 -11.29
N PHE A 127 -0.09 4.24 -10.03
CA PHE A 127 -0.47 2.90 -9.57
C PHE A 127 -1.35 3.03 -8.33
N SER A 128 -2.60 3.45 -8.53
CA SER A 128 -3.42 3.98 -7.44
C SER A 128 -3.96 2.92 -6.48
N GLY A 129 -3.94 1.63 -6.82
CA GLY A 129 -4.48 0.56 -5.98
C GLY A 129 -5.93 0.85 -5.58
N ILE A 130 -6.25 0.63 -4.30
CA ILE A 130 -7.54 0.99 -3.69
C ILE A 130 -7.70 2.49 -3.37
N ALA A 131 -6.90 3.34 -4.04
CA ALA A 131 -6.78 4.79 -3.87
C ALA A 131 -6.28 5.33 -2.49
N PRO A 132 -5.36 4.66 -1.75
CA PRO A 132 -4.96 5.18 -0.45
C PRO A 132 -4.18 6.50 -0.54
N PHE A 133 -3.34 6.69 -1.56
CA PHE A 133 -2.69 7.99 -1.83
C PHE A 133 -3.70 9.05 -2.25
N PRO A 134 -4.52 8.86 -3.32
CA PRO A 134 -5.51 9.86 -3.71
C PRO A 134 -6.43 10.33 -2.57
N LEU A 135 -6.96 9.40 -1.78
CA LEU A 135 -7.85 9.72 -0.66
C LEU A 135 -7.13 10.50 0.44
N THR A 136 -5.91 10.10 0.80
CA THR A 136 -5.11 10.81 1.81
C THR A 136 -4.74 12.22 1.32
N ILE A 137 -4.38 12.38 0.05
CA ILE A 137 -4.07 13.68 -0.54
C ILE A 137 -5.31 14.58 -0.52
N SER A 138 -6.45 14.09 -1.00
CA SER A 138 -7.71 14.83 -0.98
C SER A 138 -8.11 15.27 0.43
N ARG A 139 -7.85 14.45 1.44
CA ARG A 139 -8.18 14.76 2.84
C ARG A 139 -7.25 15.79 3.49
N HIS A 140 -5.97 15.81 3.12
CA HIS A 140 -4.93 16.55 3.85
C HIS A 140 -4.29 17.68 3.04
N SER A 141 -4.80 17.99 1.85
CA SER A 141 -4.33 19.12 1.05
C SER A 141 -5.47 19.82 0.31
N GLU A 142 -5.17 21.03 -0.19
CA GLU A 142 -6.06 21.78 -1.06
C GLU A 142 -5.77 21.49 -2.56
N ALA A 143 -5.48 20.23 -2.89
CA ALA A 143 -5.27 19.81 -4.28
C ALA A 143 -6.54 20.08 -5.11
N LYS A 144 -6.36 20.70 -6.28
CA LYS A 144 -7.47 21.00 -7.19
C LYS A 144 -8.12 19.72 -7.72
N GLU A 145 -7.30 18.78 -8.16
CA GLU A 145 -7.75 17.52 -8.75
C GLU A 145 -6.68 16.43 -8.62
N ILE A 146 -7.13 15.19 -8.43
CA ILE A 146 -6.24 14.06 -8.19
C ILE A 146 -6.65 12.91 -9.10
N TYR A 147 -5.73 12.44 -9.92
CA TYR A 147 -5.96 11.37 -10.88
C TYR A 147 -5.29 10.08 -10.39
N GLY A 148 -5.96 8.94 -10.57
CA GLY A 148 -5.41 7.63 -10.23
C GLY A 148 -5.59 6.65 -11.40
N VAL A 149 -4.55 5.88 -11.73
CA VAL A 149 -4.64 4.80 -12.70
C VAL A 149 -4.38 3.46 -12.01
N GLU A 150 -5.22 2.47 -12.26
CA GLU A 150 -5.07 1.14 -11.67
C GLU A 150 -5.40 0.03 -12.67
N ILE A 151 -4.51 -0.95 -12.78
CA ILE A 151 -4.59 -2.05 -13.76
C ILE A 151 -5.37 -3.25 -13.23
N ASN A 152 -5.41 -3.44 -11.90
CA ASN A 152 -6.22 -4.46 -11.26
C ASN A 152 -7.68 -3.99 -11.19
N PRO A 153 -8.61 -4.61 -11.94
CA PRO A 153 -10.00 -4.20 -11.95
C PRO A 153 -10.63 -4.25 -10.55
N LYS A 154 -10.26 -5.22 -9.71
CA LYS A 154 -10.79 -5.31 -8.34
C LYS A 154 -10.26 -4.24 -7.41
N ALA A 155 -8.99 -3.85 -7.57
CA ALA A 155 -8.46 -2.71 -6.82
C ALA A 155 -9.13 -1.39 -7.24
N HIS A 156 -9.38 -1.23 -8.55
CA HIS A 156 -10.15 -0.10 -9.08
C HIS A 156 -11.60 -0.07 -8.55
N ASP A 157 -12.31 -1.21 -8.54
CA ASP A 157 -13.66 -1.31 -7.97
C ASP A 157 -13.67 -0.84 -6.50
N TYR A 158 -12.72 -1.31 -5.67
CA TYR A 158 -12.57 -0.84 -4.29
C TYR A 158 -12.21 0.64 -4.20
N ALA A 159 -11.40 1.16 -5.12
CA ALA A 159 -11.03 2.57 -5.14
C ALA A 159 -12.25 3.48 -5.39
N GLU A 160 -13.12 3.10 -6.33
CA GLU A 160 -14.39 3.80 -6.59
C GLU A 160 -15.33 3.74 -5.37
N GLU A 161 -15.46 2.58 -4.74
CA GLU A 161 -16.21 2.44 -3.48
C GLU A 161 -15.63 3.32 -2.37
N ASN A 162 -14.30 3.40 -2.25
CA ASN A 162 -13.65 4.21 -1.24
C ASN A 162 -13.84 5.71 -1.46
N ILE A 163 -13.88 6.19 -2.70
CA ILE A 163 -14.22 7.60 -2.99
C ILE A 163 -15.62 7.91 -2.48
N LYS A 164 -16.60 7.05 -2.76
CA LYS A 164 -17.98 7.19 -2.28
C LYS A 164 -18.06 7.14 -0.76
N LEU A 165 -17.37 6.17 -0.14
CA LEU A 165 -17.32 5.99 1.31
C LEU A 165 -16.77 7.23 2.04
N ASN A 166 -15.80 7.92 1.43
CA ASN A 166 -15.19 9.12 2.01
C ASN A 166 -15.85 10.43 1.57
N LYS A 167 -16.89 10.37 0.72
CA LYS A 167 -17.62 11.54 0.17
C LYS A 167 -16.70 12.55 -0.54
N ILE A 168 -15.68 12.04 -1.25
CA ILE A 168 -14.70 12.86 -1.97
C ILE A 168 -15.16 13.10 -3.41
N LYS A 169 -14.94 14.32 -3.92
CA LYS A 169 -15.38 14.74 -5.27
C LYS A 169 -14.24 15.14 -6.22
N ASN A 170 -13.04 15.44 -5.72
CA ASN A 170 -11.92 15.92 -6.53
C ASN A 170 -10.98 14.81 -7.03
N ILE A 171 -11.38 13.53 -6.93
CA ILE A 171 -10.60 12.38 -7.42
C ILE A 171 -11.25 11.82 -8.69
N LYS A 172 -10.45 11.57 -9.72
CA LYS A 172 -10.84 10.84 -10.93
C LYS A 172 -9.97 9.60 -11.11
N LEU A 173 -10.60 8.43 -11.23
CA LEU A 173 -9.89 7.17 -11.41
C LEU A 173 -10.06 6.64 -12.83
N PHE A 174 -9.05 5.91 -13.29
CA PHE A 174 -9.02 5.27 -14.59
C PHE A 174 -8.59 3.82 -14.42
N LYS A 175 -9.38 2.92 -14.98
CA LYS A 175 -9.09 1.49 -15.01
C LYS A 175 -8.27 1.16 -16.25
N GLY A 176 -7.07 0.61 -16.07
CA GLY A 176 -6.26 0.14 -17.19
C GLY A 176 -4.76 0.20 -16.94
N ASP A 177 -4.01 -0.16 -17.96
CA ASP A 177 -2.56 -0.04 -17.98
C ASP A 177 -2.16 1.43 -18.11
N VAL A 178 -1.26 1.91 -17.24
CA VAL A 178 -0.72 3.27 -17.31
C VAL A 178 -0.16 3.63 -18.68
N ALA A 179 0.51 2.68 -19.34
CA ALA A 179 1.10 2.91 -20.67
C ALA A 179 0.03 3.14 -21.75
N LYS A 180 -1.20 2.66 -21.53
CA LYS A 180 -2.33 2.84 -22.46
C LYS A 180 -3.24 3.99 -22.05
N VAL A 181 -3.47 4.17 -20.76
CA VAL A 181 -4.38 5.17 -20.20
C VAL A 181 -3.77 6.56 -20.22
N LEU A 182 -2.51 6.73 -19.81
CA LEU A 182 -1.94 8.08 -19.71
C LEU A 182 -1.86 8.80 -21.06
N PRO A 183 -1.50 8.16 -22.20
CA PRO A 183 -1.52 8.83 -23.50
C PRO A 183 -2.87 9.46 -23.86
N THR A 184 -4.00 8.86 -23.47
CA THR A 184 -5.35 9.39 -23.77
C THR A 184 -5.76 10.58 -22.90
N ILE A 185 -5.02 10.85 -21.82
CA ILE A 185 -5.27 11.98 -20.92
C ILE A 185 -4.49 13.20 -21.40
N ASN A 186 -5.17 14.15 -22.03
CA ASN A 186 -4.57 15.42 -22.48
C ASN A 186 -4.40 16.42 -21.31
N LYS A 187 -3.56 16.05 -20.33
CA LYS A 187 -3.31 16.84 -19.12
C LYS A 187 -1.90 16.60 -18.59
N LYS A 188 -1.33 17.65 -18.00
CA LYS A 188 -0.10 17.58 -17.20
C LYS A 188 -0.37 17.87 -15.72
N PHE A 189 0.49 17.36 -14.85
CA PHE A 189 0.34 17.38 -13.40
C PHE A 189 1.50 18.10 -12.71
N ASP A 190 1.22 18.73 -11.59
CA ASP A 190 2.22 19.39 -10.74
C ASP A 190 3.01 18.34 -9.94
N ARG A 191 2.34 17.25 -9.57
CA ARG A 191 2.89 16.16 -8.75
C ARG A 191 2.54 14.81 -9.37
N ILE A 192 3.51 13.92 -9.50
CA ILE A 192 3.29 12.56 -10.00
C ILE A 192 3.86 11.56 -9.00
N LEU A 193 3.03 10.64 -8.52
CA LEU A 193 3.43 9.56 -7.61
C LEU A 193 3.50 8.24 -8.39
N MET A 194 4.59 7.51 -8.19
CA MET A 194 4.86 6.21 -8.83
C MET A 194 5.06 5.10 -7.78
N PRO A 195 4.02 4.73 -7.00
CA PRO A 195 4.14 3.78 -5.88
C PRO A 195 4.23 2.30 -6.30
N LEU A 196 5.11 1.98 -7.25
CA LEU A 196 5.40 0.62 -7.74
C LEU A 196 6.91 0.31 -7.61
N PRO A 197 7.41 0.06 -6.39
CA PRO A 197 8.84 0.08 -6.10
C PRO A 197 9.72 -0.98 -6.77
N LYS A 198 9.13 -1.89 -7.56
CA LYS A 198 9.88 -2.93 -8.28
C LYS A 198 10.11 -2.60 -9.76
N SER A 199 9.30 -1.74 -10.35
CA SER A 199 9.29 -1.52 -11.81
C SER A 199 8.78 -0.13 -12.21
N SER A 200 8.64 0.79 -11.27
CA SER A 200 8.21 2.17 -11.53
C SER A 200 9.16 2.89 -12.48
N GLU A 201 10.45 2.61 -12.43
CA GLU A 201 11.47 3.24 -13.28
C GLU A 201 11.19 3.10 -14.79
N GLU A 202 10.61 1.98 -15.22
CA GLU A 202 10.25 1.71 -16.62
C GLU A 202 9.23 2.73 -17.17
N PHE A 203 8.48 3.39 -16.29
CA PHE A 203 7.45 4.35 -16.64
C PHE A 203 7.90 5.81 -16.41
N LEU A 204 9.19 6.06 -16.11
CA LEU A 204 9.67 7.40 -15.77
C LEU A 204 9.55 8.37 -16.94
N ASP A 205 9.84 7.95 -18.17
CA ASP A 205 9.70 8.80 -19.35
C ASP A 205 8.23 9.16 -19.63
N LEU A 206 7.33 8.21 -19.42
CA LEU A 206 5.89 8.46 -19.49
C LEU A 206 5.45 9.45 -18.40
N ALA A 207 5.93 9.31 -17.17
CA ALA A 207 5.67 10.26 -16.08
C ALA A 207 6.18 11.67 -16.46
N LEU A 208 7.38 11.78 -17.01
CA LEU A 208 7.95 13.04 -17.47
C LEU A 208 7.11 13.72 -18.55
N SER A 209 6.56 12.96 -19.49
CA SER A 209 5.68 13.51 -20.53
C SER A 209 4.41 14.17 -19.97
N LYS A 210 3.97 13.72 -18.77
CA LYS A 210 2.80 14.22 -18.04
C LYS A 210 3.15 15.21 -16.94
N LEU A 211 4.42 15.56 -16.75
CA LEU A 211 4.84 16.50 -15.73
C LEU A 211 4.77 17.94 -16.24
N LYS A 212 4.21 18.86 -15.45
CA LYS A 212 4.29 20.30 -15.71
C LYS A 212 5.71 20.83 -15.50
N LEU A 213 5.98 22.02 -16.04
CA LEU A 213 7.18 22.77 -15.68
C LEU A 213 7.22 22.97 -14.15
N ASN A 214 8.39 22.81 -13.54
CA ASN A 214 8.60 22.85 -12.08
C ASN A 214 7.89 21.76 -11.26
N GLY A 215 7.28 20.76 -11.91
CA GLY A 215 6.63 19.65 -11.23
C GLY A 215 7.62 18.72 -10.49
N THR A 216 7.08 17.88 -9.60
CA THR A 216 7.85 16.89 -8.84
C THR A 216 7.33 15.48 -9.08
N ILE A 217 8.24 14.54 -9.33
CA ILE A 217 7.95 13.10 -9.36
C ILE A 217 8.37 12.49 -8.02
N TYR A 218 7.50 11.66 -7.44
CA TYR A 218 7.78 10.81 -6.28
C TYR A 218 7.97 9.38 -6.77
N LEU A 219 9.23 9.03 -7.04
CA LEU A 219 9.62 7.70 -7.49
C LEU A 219 9.90 6.81 -6.28
N TYR A 220 9.14 5.72 -6.15
CA TYR A 220 9.40 4.72 -5.12
C TYR A 220 10.22 3.58 -5.70
N LEU A 221 11.18 3.07 -4.93
CA LEU A 221 12.00 1.91 -5.27
C LEU A 221 12.55 1.22 -4.01
N PHE A 222 12.99 -0.03 -4.15
CA PHE A 222 13.71 -0.74 -3.08
C PHE A 222 15.21 -0.71 -3.34
N GLU A 223 16.00 -0.31 -2.35
CA GLU A 223 17.45 -0.25 -2.48
C GLU A 223 18.13 -0.46 -1.12
N LYS A 224 19.37 -0.91 -1.13
CA LYS A 224 20.25 -0.94 0.04
C LYS A 224 20.80 0.45 0.33
N GLU A 225 21.13 0.71 1.59
CA GLU A 225 21.64 2.02 2.00
C GLU A 225 22.98 2.38 1.35
N GLU A 226 23.86 1.39 1.18
CA GLU A 226 25.18 1.54 0.52
C GLU A 226 25.08 2.04 -0.93
N ASN A 227 24.00 1.70 -1.63
CA ASN A 227 23.79 2.03 -3.05
C ASN A 227 23.07 3.36 -3.26
N LEU A 228 22.61 4.04 -2.20
CA LEU A 228 21.80 5.26 -2.32
C LEU A 228 22.52 6.40 -3.05
N SER A 229 23.85 6.51 -2.87
CA SER A 229 24.66 7.54 -3.53
C SER A 229 24.69 7.34 -5.05
N GLU A 230 24.91 6.10 -5.49
CA GLU A 230 24.91 5.74 -6.91
C GLU A 230 23.53 5.93 -7.54
N LEU A 231 22.48 5.50 -6.84
CA LEU A 231 21.10 5.70 -7.26
C LEU A 231 20.77 7.19 -7.49
N LYS A 232 21.25 8.10 -6.62
CA LYS A 232 21.07 9.55 -6.83
C LYS A 232 21.85 10.04 -8.05
N LYS A 233 23.09 9.59 -8.22
CA LYS A 233 23.93 9.96 -9.38
C LYS A 233 23.29 9.54 -10.70
N LYS A 234 22.58 8.39 -10.74
CA LYS A 234 21.85 7.92 -11.93
C LYS A 234 20.89 8.97 -12.51
N TYR A 235 20.22 9.76 -11.66
CA TYR A 235 19.22 10.73 -12.10
C TYR A 235 19.66 12.20 -11.97
N SER A 236 20.80 12.48 -11.36
CA SER A 236 21.22 13.86 -11.02
C SER A 236 21.41 14.76 -12.25
N LYS A 237 21.70 14.18 -13.42
CA LYS A 237 21.82 14.92 -14.69
C LYS A 237 20.49 15.56 -15.14
N LYS A 238 19.36 14.97 -14.78
CA LYS A 238 18.01 15.42 -15.21
C LYS A 238 17.20 16.02 -14.07
N PHE A 239 17.59 15.76 -12.82
CA PHE A 239 16.78 16.06 -11.65
C PHE A 239 17.61 16.55 -10.47
N LYS A 240 17.06 17.52 -9.74
CA LYS A 240 17.40 17.74 -8.34
C LYS A 240 16.65 16.71 -7.50
N ILE A 241 17.38 15.92 -6.71
CA ILE A 241 16.84 14.76 -6.00
C ILE A 241 16.96 14.96 -4.49
N ASN A 242 15.82 14.81 -3.80
CA ASN A 242 15.78 14.54 -2.37
C ASN A 242 15.37 13.08 -2.14
N SER A 243 15.93 12.38 -1.15
CA SER A 243 15.64 10.97 -0.90
C SER A 243 15.13 10.76 0.51
N ILE A 244 13.99 10.10 0.66
CA ILE A 244 13.38 9.81 1.95
C ILE A 244 13.31 8.29 2.14
N LYS A 245 13.71 7.78 3.31
CA LYS A 245 13.43 6.39 3.71
C LYS A 245 11.94 6.28 4.05
N ALA A 246 11.18 5.61 3.19
CA ALA A 246 9.72 5.43 3.28
C ALA A 246 9.34 4.04 3.81
N GLY A 247 10.19 3.42 4.64
CA GLY A 247 9.99 2.11 5.25
C GLY A 247 11.03 1.07 4.80
N SER A 248 10.89 -0.16 5.29
CA SER A 248 11.81 -1.26 5.00
C SER A 248 11.00 -2.53 4.66
N PRO A 249 11.18 -3.14 3.48
CA PRO A 249 10.53 -4.41 3.14
C PRO A 249 11.19 -5.63 3.78
N SER A 250 12.49 -5.54 4.10
CA SER A 250 13.34 -6.62 4.60
C SER A 250 14.59 -6.04 5.26
N PRO A 251 15.24 -6.76 6.19
CA PRO A 251 16.48 -6.31 6.82
C PRO A 251 17.52 -5.88 5.78
N GLY A 252 18.14 -4.72 5.98
CA GLY A 252 19.18 -4.16 5.09
C GLY A 252 18.66 -3.56 3.77
N THR A 253 17.37 -3.66 3.46
CA THR A 253 16.75 -3.02 2.29
C THR A 253 15.74 -1.98 2.75
N TYR A 254 15.71 -0.84 2.07
CA TYR A 254 14.77 0.23 2.34
C TYR A 254 13.91 0.53 1.12
N ARG A 255 12.67 0.93 1.37
CA ARG A 255 11.86 1.59 0.36
C ARG A 255 12.24 3.06 0.36
N TYR A 256 12.84 3.56 -0.71
CA TYR A 256 13.11 4.98 -0.87
C TYR A 256 11.99 5.65 -1.65
N CYS A 257 11.69 6.88 -1.28
CA CYS A 257 10.99 7.85 -2.11
C CYS A 257 12.01 8.85 -2.62
N LEU A 258 12.29 8.86 -3.91
CA LEU A 258 13.06 9.91 -4.56
C LEU A 258 12.10 11.01 -5.02
N GLU A 259 12.25 12.19 -4.43
CA GLU A 259 11.56 13.41 -4.84
C GLU A 259 12.41 14.07 -5.92
N MET A 260 11.96 13.92 -7.16
CA MET A 260 12.70 14.30 -8.36
C MET A 260 12.07 15.56 -8.94
N LYS A 261 12.73 16.71 -8.74
CA LYS A 261 12.36 17.98 -9.38
C LYS A 261 13.19 18.14 -10.64
N LYS A 262 12.53 18.32 -11.79
CA LYS A 262 13.21 18.50 -13.08
C LYS A 262 14.10 19.75 -13.02
N LEU A 263 15.35 19.63 -13.50
CA LEU A 263 16.27 20.75 -13.68
C LEU A 263 15.82 21.66 -14.83
#